data_AF-A0A257JF88-F1
#
_entry.id   AF-A0A257JF88-F1
#
_cell.length_a   1.000
_cell.length_b   1.000
_cell.length_c   1.000
_cell.angle_alpha   90.00
_cell.angle_beta   90.00
_cell.angle_gamma   90.00
#
_symmetry.space_group_name_H-M   'P 1'
#
loop_
_entity.id
_entity.type
_entity.pdbx_description
1 polymer ?
#
loop_
_entity_poly.entity_id
_entity_poly.type
_entity_poly.pdbx_seq_one_letter_code
_entity_poly.pdbx_strand_id
1 'polypeptide(L)'
;VGMEDMGFKTLGFAGGRVDAWQPDLVYWGPEAKVLMDQRRDAKGNLKRGLGATQMGLIYVNPEGPNGVPDPLAAAQDIRRAFSAMAMADDETAALIAGGHTFGKAHGARKPEECVAAEPGSSSIEQQGLGWANKCGKGHSEDTISSGLEGAWTSNPVAFTTQYLDNLYGFEWVKTKSPAGATQWIPKDPAAANLVPDAHRKDVRHAPIMFTTDIAMREDPGFRKITQRWQKNPQEFADAFARAWFKLTHRDMGPQTRYLGKDAPQVTFVWQDPLPKAAFGAIDATDVAALKGKILSSGLTTQELVRTAWAAASSYRSTDMRGGANGGRIRLEPQRSWEVNNPAELTKVL
;
A
#
# COMPACT_ATOMS: atom_id res chain seq x y z
N VAL A 1 -13.40 11.34 3.46
CA VAL A 1 -13.30 12.77 3.79
C VAL A 1 -12.37 13.50 2.84
N GLY A 2 -11.04 13.60 3.05
CA GLY A 2 -10.19 14.45 2.19
C GLY A 2 -10.35 14.23 0.68
N MET A 3 -10.39 12.97 0.21
CA MET A 3 -10.66 12.68 -1.21
C MET A 3 -12.09 13.03 -1.65
N GLU A 4 -13.08 12.86 -0.77
CA GLU A 4 -14.50 13.16 -1.07
C GLU A 4 -14.73 14.66 -1.17
N ASP A 5 -14.10 15.45 -0.29
CA ASP A 5 -14.13 16.91 -0.32
C ASP A 5 -13.49 17.45 -1.61
N MET A 6 -12.49 16.74 -2.13
CA MET A 6 -11.85 17.01 -3.42
C MET A 6 -12.63 16.41 -4.61
N GLY A 7 -13.83 15.87 -4.40
CA GLY A 7 -14.73 15.42 -5.47
C GLY A 7 -14.53 13.97 -5.93
N PHE A 8 -13.75 13.15 -5.23
CA PHE A 8 -13.63 11.72 -5.52
C PHE A 8 -14.63 10.88 -4.73
N LYS A 9 -15.40 10.03 -5.40
CA LYS A 9 -16.32 9.09 -4.73
C LYS A 9 -15.56 7.84 -4.27
N THR A 10 -15.39 7.69 -2.96
CA THR A 10 -14.82 6.47 -2.39
C THR A 10 -15.80 5.28 -2.54
N LEU A 11 -15.27 4.06 -2.43
CA LEU A 11 -16.09 2.84 -2.47
C LEU A 11 -16.94 2.67 -1.19
N GLY A 12 -16.48 3.22 -0.07
CA GLY A 12 -17.04 3.05 1.26
C GLY A 12 -15.94 3.05 2.33
N PHE A 13 -16.33 2.89 3.59
CA PHE A 13 -15.42 2.89 4.74
C PHE A 13 -15.97 2.00 5.86
N ALA A 14 -15.08 1.23 6.51
CA ALA A 14 -15.41 0.49 7.70
C ALA A 14 -14.48 0.86 8.86
N GLY A 15 -15.08 1.19 10.01
CA GLY A 15 -14.40 1.30 11.29
C GLY A 15 -14.20 -0.07 11.95
N GLY A 16 -13.63 -0.07 13.17
CA GLY A 16 -13.37 -1.30 13.95
C GLY A 16 -11.88 -1.57 14.22
N ARG A 17 -10.99 -0.66 13.78
CA ARG A 17 -9.61 -0.63 14.27
C ARG A 17 -9.61 -0.12 15.71
N VAL A 18 -8.90 -0.85 16.57
CA VAL A 18 -8.68 -0.48 17.97
C VAL A 18 -7.30 0.13 18.07
N ASP A 19 -7.17 1.27 18.73
CA ASP A 19 -5.88 1.91 18.92
C ASP A 19 -4.93 1.05 19.75
N ALA A 20 -3.64 1.17 19.43
CA ALA A 20 -2.57 0.58 20.21
C ALA A 20 -1.93 1.63 21.13
N TRP A 21 -1.46 1.18 22.30
CA TRP A 21 -0.82 2.04 23.30
C TRP A 21 0.71 1.93 23.32
N GLN A 22 1.26 1.06 22.49
CA GLN A 22 2.69 0.82 22.34
C GLN A 22 2.99 0.36 20.91
N PRO A 23 4.24 0.52 20.41
CA PRO A 23 4.63 0.01 19.11
C PRO A 23 4.66 -1.52 19.09
N ASP A 24 4.29 -2.09 17.94
CA ASP A 24 4.45 -3.51 17.66
C ASP A 24 5.93 -3.87 17.44
N LEU A 25 6.28 -5.10 17.83
CA LEU A 25 7.61 -5.67 17.55
C LEU A 25 7.66 -6.20 16.12
N VAL A 26 8.04 -5.33 15.19
CA VAL A 26 8.16 -5.65 13.76
C VAL A 26 9.61 -5.62 13.31
N TYR A 27 10.01 -6.65 12.55
CA TYR A 27 11.32 -6.67 11.90
C TYR A 27 11.26 -5.87 10.58
N TRP A 28 11.72 -4.62 10.63
CA TRP A 28 11.71 -3.69 9.48
C TRP A 28 12.89 -3.85 8.50
N GLY A 29 13.86 -4.69 8.84
CA GLY A 29 15.02 -4.97 8.00
C GLY A 29 16.33 -5.08 8.79
N PRO A 30 17.41 -5.51 8.14
CA PRO A 30 18.72 -5.69 8.77
C PRO A 30 19.51 -4.39 8.97
N GLU A 31 19.09 -3.28 8.34
CA GLU A 31 19.89 -2.08 8.27
C GLU A 31 19.91 -1.30 9.59
N ALA A 32 21.10 -0.87 10.00
CA ALA A 32 21.29 0.01 11.17
C ALA A 32 21.12 1.51 10.82
N LYS A 33 20.94 1.85 9.54
CA LYS A 33 20.78 3.23 9.07
C LYS A 33 19.60 3.34 8.11
N VAL A 34 18.83 4.42 8.23
CA VAL A 34 17.76 4.76 7.28
C VAL A 34 18.31 4.92 5.86
N LEU A 35 17.48 4.62 4.88
CA LEU A 35 17.78 4.66 3.44
C LEU A 35 18.91 3.72 2.96
N MET A 36 19.41 2.81 3.79
CA MET A 36 20.29 1.74 3.32
C MET A 36 19.50 0.58 2.71
N ASP A 37 20.13 -0.15 1.78
CA ASP A 37 19.65 -1.39 1.16
C ASP A 37 20.63 -2.54 1.46
N GLN A 38 20.29 -3.39 2.42
CA GLN A 38 20.99 -4.67 2.70
C GLN A 38 20.01 -5.85 2.68
N ARG A 39 18.90 -5.68 1.97
CA ARG A 39 17.68 -6.47 2.12
C ARG A 39 17.33 -7.31 0.90
N ARG A 40 18.21 -7.40 -0.09
CA ARG A 40 18.00 -8.21 -1.30
C ARG A 40 18.79 -9.51 -1.29
N ASP A 41 18.15 -10.59 -1.76
CA ASP A 41 18.83 -11.87 -2.03
C ASP A 41 19.62 -11.81 -3.35
N ALA A 42 20.32 -12.90 -3.68
CA ALA A 42 21.11 -12.99 -4.92
C ALA A 42 20.28 -12.90 -6.21
N LYS A 43 18.95 -13.08 -6.13
CA LYS A 43 18.01 -12.93 -7.24
C LYS A 43 17.35 -11.54 -7.26
N GLY A 44 17.75 -10.65 -6.35
CA GLY A 44 17.22 -9.30 -6.21
C GLY A 44 15.88 -9.22 -5.46
N ASN A 45 15.35 -10.32 -4.91
CA ASN A 45 14.11 -10.30 -4.14
C ASN A 45 14.31 -9.77 -2.73
N LEU A 46 13.28 -9.16 -2.15
CA LEU A 46 13.32 -8.70 -0.77
C LEU A 46 13.35 -9.91 0.18
N LYS A 47 14.33 -9.92 1.09
CA LYS A 47 14.53 -10.97 2.09
C LYS A 47 13.36 -11.01 3.07
N ARG A 48 13.07 -12.19 3.61
CA ARG A 48 12.18 -12.40 4.78
C ARG A 48 10.81 -11.72 4.68
N GLY A 49 10.28 -11.57 3.46
CA GLY A 49 8.97 -10.93 3.25
C GLY A 49 8.94 -9.43 3.53
N LEU A 50 10.08 -8.75 3.52
CA LEU A 50 10.12 -7.28 3.61
C LEU A 50 9.32 -6.64 2.46
N GLY A 51 8.59 -5.56 2.77
CA GLY A 51 7.70 -4.87 1.82
C GLY A 51 8.28 -3.60 1.18
N ALA A 52 9.47 -3.16 1.59
CA ALA A 52 10.09 -1.92 1.12
C ALA A 52 11.54 -2.12 0.67
N THR A 53 12.00 -1.33 -0.30
CA THR A 53 13.31 -1.49 -0.93
C THR A 53 14.48 -0.82 -0.19
N GLN A 54 14.21 0.09 0.74
CA GLN A 54 15.22 0.67 1.64
C GLN A 54 14.64 0.91 3.03
N MET A 55 15.51 1.00 4.05
CA MET A 55 15.07 1.22 5.44
C MET A 55 14.39 2.58 5.59
N GLY A 56 13.24 2.62 6.27
CA GLY A 56 12.48 3.85 6.50
C GLY A 56 11.62 4.32 5.33
N LEU A 57 11.65 3.65 4.16
CA LEU A 57 10.71 3.92 3.08
C LEU A 57 9.45 3.06 3.21
N ILE A 58 8.33 3.56 2.69
CA ILE A 58 7.06 2.81 2.64
C ILE A 58 7.13 1.67 1.61
N TYR A 59 7.59 1.98 0.39
CA TYR A 59 7.69 1.03 -0.72
C TYR A 59 9.03 1.12 -1.42
N VAL A 60 9.24 2.21 -2.17
CA VAL A 60 10.38 2.40 -3.06
C VAL A 60 10.93 3.81 -2.95
N ASN A 61 12.14 4.00 -3.48
CA ASN A 61 12.75 5.31 -3.61
C ASN A 61 12.09 6.11 -4.75
N PRO A 62 11.57 7.32 -4.51
CA PRO A 62 10.90 8.12 -5.54
C PRO A 62 11.86 8.58 -6.66
N GLU A 63 13.16 8.68 -6.37
CA GLU A 63 14.17 9.02 -7.39
C GLU A 63 14.57 7.82 -8.26
N GLY A 64 14.18 6.60 -7.86
CA GLY A 64 14.58 5.33 -8.49
C GLY A 64 15.57 4.52 -7.64
N PRO A 65 15.85 3.25 -8.00
CA PRO A 65 16.61 2.34 -7.13
C PRO A 65 17.97 2.91 -6.72
N ASN A 66 18.21 3.01 -5.41
CA ASN A 66 19.42 3.62 -4.83
C ASN A 66 19.70 5.06 -5.31
N GLY A 67 18.65 5.83 -5.64
CA GLY A 67 18.76 7.19 -6.16
C GLY A 67 19.13 7.28 -7.65
N VAL A 68 19.18 6.14 -8.37
CA VAL A 68 19.44 6.12 -9.81
C VAL A 68 18.12 6.34 -10.56
N PRO A 69 18.00 7.42 -11.38
CA PRO A 69 16.76 7.78 -12.06
C PRO A 69 16.51 6.97 -13.32
N ASP A 70 16.36 5.65 -13.15
CA ASP A 70 15.97 4.68 -14.16
C ASP A 70 14.49 4.27 -13.95
N PRO A 71 13.56 4.72 -14.80
CA PRO A 71 12.15 4.38 -14.70
C PRO A 71 11.85 2.87 -14.82
N LEU A 72 12.59 2.12 -15.63
CA LEU A 72 12.34 0.68 -15.81
C LEU A 72 12.81 -0.11 -14.60
N ALA A 73 13.96 0.26 -14.04
CA ALA A 73 14.41 -0.33 -12.77
C ALA A 73 13.47 0.05 -11.61
N ALA A 74 12.96 1.28 -11.58
CA ALA A 74 11.95 1.72 -10.62
C ALA A 74 10.65 0.91 -10.74
N ALA A 75 10.18 0.62 -11.96
CA ALA A 75 8.99 -0.21 -12.18
C ALA A 75 9.12 -1.62 -11.59
N GLN A 76 10.31 -2.23 -11.70
CA GLN A 76 10.57 -3.56 -11.12
C GLN A 76 10.49 -3.51 -9.58
N ASP A 77 11.07 -2.47 -8.98
CA ASP A 77 11.01 -2.27 -7.53
C ASP A 77 9.60 -1.96 -7.04
N ILE A 78 8.84 -1.15 -7.79
CA ILE A 78 7.42 -0.86 -7.52
C ILE A 78 6.65 -2.17 -7.49
N ARG A 79 6.74 -2.98 -8.55
CA ARG A 79 6.03 -4.25 -8.66
C ARG A 79 6.40 -5.21 -7.53
N ARG A 80 7.68 -5.29 -7.17
CA ARG A 80 8.16 -6.14 -6.07
C ARG A 80 7.58 -5.70 -4.72
N ALA A 81 7.68 -4.41 -4.40
CA ALA A 81 7.22 -3.85 -3.12
C ALA A 81 5.68 -3.93 -2.99
N PHE A 82 4.94 -3.51 -4.02
CA PHE A 82 3.48 -3.54 -4.01
C PHE A 82 2.92 -4.96 -3.98
N SER A 83 3.53 -5.91 -4.69
CA SER A 83 3.15 -7.33 -4.62
C SER A 83 3.36 -7.93 -3.23
N ALA A 84 4.47 -7.59 -2.55
CA ALA A 84 4.69 -7.95 -1.14
C ALA A 84 3.64 -7.34 -0.20
N MET A 85 2.95 -6.28 -0.63
CA MET A 85 1.83 -5.65 0.07
C MET A 85 0.47 -6.01 -0.54
N ALA A 86 0.38 -7.15 -1.24
CA ALA A 86 -0.85 -7.71 -1.80
C ALA A 86 -1.56 -6.82 -2.84
N MET A 87 -0.82 -6.00 -3.58
CA MET A 87 -1.36 -5.21 -4.69
C MET A 87 -0.88 -5.77 -6.03
N ALA A 88 -1.83 -6.03 -6.93
CA ALA A 88 -1.55 -6.39 -8.32
C ALA A 88 -1.13 -5.15 -9.15
N ASP A 89 -0.69 -5.35 -10.40
CA ASP A 89 -0.20 -4.26 -11.25
C ASP A 89 -1.25 -3.15 -11.49
N ASP A 90 -2.51 -3.52 -11.68
CA ASP A 90 -3.60 -2.57 -11.83
C ASP A 90 -3.92 -1.85 -10.52
N GLU A 91 -4.00 -2.55 -9.40
CA GLU A 91 -4.17 -1.90 -8.09
C GLU A 91 -3.02 -0.93 -7.78
N THR A 92 -1.79 -1.31 -8.13
CA THR A 92 -0.58 -0.50 -7.97
C THR A 92 -0.63 0.77 -8.81
N ALA A 93 -0.89 0.63 -10.11
CA ALA A 93 -1.00 1.78 -11.00
C ALA A 93 -2.15 2.71 -10.59
N ALA A 94 -3.28 2.15 -10.13
CA ALA A 94 -4.42 2.92 -9.67
C ALA A 94 -4.09 3.72 -8.40
N LEU A 95 -3.39 3.12 -7.43
CA LEU A 95 -2.97 3.79 -6.21
C LEU A 95 -1.96 4.90 -6.46
N ILE A 96 -0.97 4.68 -7.33
CA ILE A 96 0.04 5.70 -7.66
C ILE A 96 -0.62 6.86 -8.41
N ALA A 97 -1.31 6.57 -9.52
CA ALA A 97 -1.94 7.61 -10.33
C ALA A 97 -3.07 8.35 -9.59
N GLY A 98 -3.87 7.61 -8.82
CA GLY A 98 -4.95 8.17 -8.00
C GLY A 98 -4.43 9.01 -6.83
N GLY A 99 -3.39 8.56 -6.14
CA GLY A 99 -2.74 9.33 -5.07
C GLY A 99 -2.11 10.62 -5.61
N HIS A 100 -1.30 10.51 -6.66
CA HIS A 100 -0.61 11.65 -7.29
C HIS A 100 -1.52 12.50 -8.19
N THR A 101 -2.83 12.23 -8.23
CA THR A 101 -3.81 13.21 -8.75
C THR A 101 -3.93 14.41 -7.81
N PHE A 102 -3.64 14.22 -6.52
CA PHE A 102 -3.80 15.24 -5.48
C PHE A 102 -2.44 15.75 -4.96
N GLY A 103 -2.45 16.98 -4.45
CA GLY A 103 -1.39 17.55 -3.65
C GLY A 103 -0.08 17.80 -4.42
N LYS A 104 1.01 17.84 -3.65
CA LYS A 104 2.37 18.15 -4.12
C LYS A 104 3.42 17.52 -3.21
N ALA A 105 4.66 17.47 -3.67
CA ALA A 105 5.82 17.23 -2.81
C ALA A 105 6.49 18.51 -2.34
N HIS A 106 7.33 18.39 -1.31
CA HIS A 106 7.96 19.50 -0.59
C HIS A 106 9.47 19.30 -0.45
N GLY A 107 10.22 20.25 -0.98
CA GLY A 107 11.67 20.23 -1.17
C GLY A 107 12.20 21.63 -1.49
N ALA A 108 11.69 22.65 -0.79
CA ALA A 108 12.03 24.05 -1.03
C ALA A 108 13.53 24.36 -0.86
N ARG A 109 14.23 23.59 -0.01
CA ARG A 109 15.68 23.68 0.24
C ARG A 109 16.24 22.31 0.64
N LYS A 110 17.57 22.21 0.71
CA LYS A 110 18.29 21.01 1.18
C LYS A 110 17.89 20.66 2.62
N PRO A 111 17.38 19.45 2.89
CA PRO A 111 16.98 19.05 4.23
C PRO A 111 18.11 19.13 5.25
N GLU A 112 19.33 18.76 4.86
CA GLU A 112 20.49 18.67 5.77
C GLU A 112 20.87 20.03 6.38
N GLU A 113 20.55 21.12 5.67
CA GLU A 113 20.83 22.49 6.10
C GLU A 113 19.70 23.06 6.97
N CYS A 114 18.48 22.54 6.83
CA CYS A 114 17.25 23.22 7.25
C CYS A 114 16.37 22.43 8.22
N VAL A 115 16.36 21.10 8.11
CA VAL A 115 15.43 20.23 8.85
C VAL A 115 16.14 19.64 10.05
N ALA A 116 15.57 19.85 11.23
CA ALA A 116 16.07 19.28 12.49
C ALA A 116 15.74 17.78 12.61
N ALA A 117 16.06 17.21 13.77
CA ALA A 117 15.77 15.80 14.08
C ALA A 117 14.30 15.44 13.86
N GLU A 118 14.06 14.18 13.51
CA GLU A 118 12.77 13.51 13.49
C GLU A 118 12.15 13.41 14.90
N PRO A 119 10.85 13.08 15.03
CA PRO A 119 10.15 13.11 16.31
C PRO A 119 10.82 12.29 17.43
N GLY A 120 11.42 11.14 17.10
CA GLY A 120 12.04 10.24 18.08
C GLY A 120 13.31 10.77 18.74
N SER A 121 14.01 11.70 18.08
CA SER A 121 15.23 12.34 18.58
C SER A 121 15.10 13.86 18.69
N SER A 122 13.86 14.37 18.58
CA SER A 122 13.57 15.79 18.77
C SER A 122 13.60 16.16 20.25
N SER A 123 13.84 17.43 20.51
CA SER A 123 13.84 17.98 21.86
C SER A 123 12.43 18.02 22.46
N ILE A 124 12.34 17.99 23.80
CA ILE A 124 11.07 17.83 24.53
C ILE A 124 10.10 18.98 24.27
N GLU A 125 10.58 20.20 24.02
CA GLU A 125 9.77 21.37 23.70
C GLU A 125 9.04 21.26 22.35
N GLN A 126 9.45 20.32 21.47
CA GLN A 126 8.70 20.00 20.24
C GLN A 126 7.41 19.20 20.52
N GLN A 127 7.21 18.72 21.76
CA GLN A 127 5.98 18.07 22.21
C GLN A 127 5.51 16.93 21.30
N GLY A 128 6.45 16.08 20.88
CA GLY A 128 6.18 14.91 20.02
C GLY A 128 6.18 15.21 18.52
N LEU A 129 6.39 16.46 18.12
CA LEU A 129 6.69 16.82 16.73
C LEU A 129 8.19 16.67 16.44
N GLY A 130 8.54 16.72 15.16
CA GLY A 130 9.91 16.71 14.67
C GLY A 130 10.00 17.30 13.28
N TRP A 131 11.17 17.16 12.66
CA TRP A 131 11.51 17.77 11.36
C TRP A 131 11.28 19.29 11.35
N ALA A 132 11.51 19.95 12.49
CA ALA A 132 11.38 21.39 12.60
C ALA A 132 12.27 22.07 11.56
N ASN A 133 11.66 22.88 10.69
CA ASN A 133 12.35 23.55 9.61
C ASN A 133 12.77 24.95 10.05
N LYS A 134 14.08 25.19 10.13
CA LYS A 134 14.66 26.46 10.56
C LYS A 134 14.94 27.44 9.42
N CYS A 135 14.66 27.04 8.18
CA CYS A 135 14.89 27.87 7.00
C CYS A 135 13.61 28.59 6.57
N GLY A 136 13.75 29.85 6.14
CA GLY A 136 12.63 30.67 5.71
C GLY A 136 11.56 30.78 6.81
N LYS A 137 10.29 30.59 6.46
CA LYS A 137 9.18 30.54 7.42
C LYS A 137 9.07 29.20 8.16
N GLY A 138 9.77 28.17 7.71
CA GLY A 138 9.64 26.81 8.24
C GLY A 138 8.38 26.06 7.78
N HIS A 139 7.47 26.73 7.07
CA HIS A 139 6.20 26.19 6.56
C HIS A 139 5.80 26.87 5.25
N SER A 140 4.64 26.53 4.71
CA SER A 140 4.09 27.10 3.48
C SER A 140 5.03 26.96 2.28
N GLU A 141 5.44 28.04 1.62
CA GLU A 141 6.35 28.01 0.47
C GLU A 141 7.77 27.51 0.80
N ASP A 142 8.14 27.47 2.09
CA ASP A 142 9.44 27.00 2.56
C ASP A 142 9.37 25.55 3.09
N THR A 143 8.24 24.85 2.95
CA THR A 143 8.06 23.48 3.47
C THR A 143 9.06 22.50 2.84
N ILE A 144 9.63 21.63 3.66
CA ILE A 144 10.55 20.56 3.24
C ILE A 144 10.05 19.24 3.83
N SER A 145 9.97 18.21 3.01
CA SER A 145 9.62 16.84 3.42
C SER A 145 10.47 15.82 2.68
N SER A 146 10.08 15.41 1.47
CA SER A 146 10.83 14.43 0.68
C SER A 146 12.10 15.00 0.03
N GLY A 147 12.19 16.33 -0.12
CA GLY A 147 13.23 16.97 -0.93
C GLY A 147 12.87 17.05 -2.41
N LEU A 148 11.81 16.38 -2.87
CA LEU A 148 11.22 16.61 -4.19
C LEU A 148 10.24 17.78 -4.11
N GLU A 149 10.06 18.56 -5.18
CA GLU A 149 9.29 19.80 -5.13
C GLU A 149 8.36 19.96 -6.34
N GLY A 150 7.08 20.26 -6.07
CA GLY A 150 6.08 20.58 -7.09
C GLY A 150 4.89 19.63 -7.09
N ALA A 151 3.87 19.97 -7.89
CA ALA A 151 2.64 19.21 -8.01
C ALA A 151 2.54 18.52 -9.38
N TRP A 152 1.78 17.42 -9.43
CA TRP A 152 1.57 16.64 -10.65
C TRP A 152 0.50 17.23 -11.57
N THR A 153 -0.50 17.91 -11.00
CA THR A 153 -1.71 18.38 -11.69
C THR A 153 -1.89 19.90 -11.55
N SER A 154 -2.64 20.52 -12.46
CA SER A 154 -2.93 21.97 -12.38
C SER A 154 -4.06 22.30 -11.41
N ASN A 155 -4.80 21.29 -10.96
CA ASN A 155 -5.76 21.40 -9.85
C ASN A 155 -5.45 20.38 -8.75
N PRO A 156 -4.43 20.63 -7.90
CA PRO A 156 -3.97 19.67 -6.88
C PRO A 156 -4.99 19.34 -5.79
N VAL A 157 -6.07 20.11 -5.68
CA VAL A 157 -7.09 19.99 -4.62
C VAL A 157 -8.42 19.48 -5.17
N ALA A 158 -8.40 18.81 -6.33
CA ALA A 158 -9.57 18.17 -6.91
C ALA A 158 -9.20 16.85 -7.57
N PHE A 159 -10.13 15.90 -7.58
CA PHE A 159 -10.00 14.70 -8.37
C PHE A 159 -10.14 15.03 -9.85
N THR A 160 -9.11 14.70 -10.62
CA THR A 160 -9.04 14.92 -12.06
C THR A 160 -8.33 13.73 -12.71
N THR A 161 -8.34 13.65 -14.04
CA THR A 161 -7.51 12.69 -14.80
C THR A 161 -6.18 13.28 -15.26
N GLN A 162 -5.88 14.51 -14.83
CA GLN A 162 -4.74 15.28 -15.34
C GLN A 162 -3.40 14.62 -15.07
N TYR A 163 -3.27 13.79 -14.03
CA TYR A 163 -2.04 13.03 -13.81
C TYR A 163 -1.71 12.15 -15.04
N LEU A 164 -2.70 11.39 -15.54
CA LEU A 164 -2.52 10.52 -16.71
C LEU A 164 -2.38 11.35 -17.98
N ASP A 165 -3.14 12.43 -18.11
CA ASP A 165 -3.05 13.33 -19.27
C ASP A 165 -1.67 13.99 -19.37
N ASN A 166 -1.12 14.48 -18.25
CA ASN A 166 0.22 15.05 -18.19
C ASN A 166 1.29 14.00 -18.46
N LEU A 167 1.18 12.81 -17.86
CA LEU A 167 2.16 11.73 -18.01
C LEU A 167 2.41 11.37 -19.48
N TYR A 168 1.33 11.31 -20.29
CA TYR A 168 1.40 10.97 -21.71
C TYR A 168 1.43 12.19 -22.65
N GLY A 169 0.96 13.35 -22.21
CA GLY A 169 0.85 14.56 -23.02
C GLY A 169 2.16 15.35 -23.14
N PHE A 170 3.13 15.11 -22.24
CA PHE A 170 4.43 15.78 -22.27
C PHE A 170 5.59 14.83 -22.60
N GLU A 171 6.59 15.38 -23.27
CA GLU A 171 7.95 14.85 -23.20
C GLU A 171 8.59 15.30 -21.88
N TRP A 172 9.17 14.36 -21.14
CA TRP A 172 9.77 14.63 -19.83
C TRP A 172 11.28 14.66 -19.90
N VAL A 173 11.89 15.62 -19.23
CA VAL A 173 13.35 15.73 -19.05
C VAL A 173 13.70 15.75 -17.57
N LYS A 174 14.83 15.12 -17.23
CA LYS A 174 15.35 15.13 -15.85
C LYS A 174 15.77 16.54 -15.44
N THR A 175 15.47 16.89 -14.21
CA THR A 175 15.88 18.13 -13.56
C THR A 175 16.20 17.88 -12.09
N LYS A 176 16.62 18.92 -11.37
CA LYS A 176 16.84 18.92 -9.93
C LYS A 176 15.82 19.80 -9.22
N SER A 177 15.27 19.32 -8.12
CA SER A 177 14.49 20.14 -7.19
C SER A 177 15.37 21.22 -6.55
N PRO A 178 14.80 22.24 -5.89
CA PRO A 178 15.58 23.18 -5.09
C PRO A 178 16.43 22.53 -3.99
N ALA A 179 16.03 21.35 -3.50
CA ALA A 179 16.80 20.54 -2.56
C ALA A 179 17.87 19.64 -3.22
N GLY A 180 17.93 19.57 -4.56
CA GLY A 180 18.88 18.75 -5.30
C GLY A 180 18.43 17.31 -5.61
N ALA A 181 17.20 16.94 -5.25
CA ALA A 181 16.60 15.66 -5.61
C ALA A 181 16.30 15.59 -7.11
N THR A 182 16.42 14.42 -7.71
CA THR A 182 16.15 14.17 -9.12
C THR A 182 14.65 14.01 -9.36
N GLN A 183 14.11 14.82 -10.25
CA GLN A 183 12.71 14.73 -10.69
C GLN A 183 12.61 15.05 -12.19
N TRP A 184 11.40 15.05 -12.72
CA TRP A 184 11.14 15.24 -14.14
C TRP A 184 10.17 16.40 -14.34
N ILE A 185 10.42 17.21 -15.37
CA ILE A 185 9.54 18.31 -15.80
C ILE A 185 9.26 18.19 -17.30
N PRO A 186 8.17 18.80 -17.81
CA PRO A 186 7.94 18.90 -19.24
C PRO A 186 9.12 19.60 -19.93
N LYS A 187 9.50 19.08 -21.10
CA LYS A 187 10.52 19.68 -21.97
C LYS A 187 10.03 20.97 -22.62
N ASP A 188 8.73 21.07 -22.87
CA ASP A 188 8.11 22.24 -23.49
C ASP A 188 8.05 23.41 -22.48
N PRO A 189 8.72 24.55 -22.77
CA PRO A 189 8.70 25.71 -21.90
C PRO A 189 7.29 26.32 -21.73
N ALA A 190 6.36 26.06 -22.65
CA ALA A 190 4.97 26.52 -22.51
C ALA A 190 4.27 25.92 -21.27
N ALA A 191 4.75 24.78 -20.77
CA ALA A 191 4.21 24.13 -19.57
C ALA A 191 4.67 24.78 -18.25
N ALA A 192 5.57 25.76 -18.28
CA ALA A 192 6.21 26.32 -17.08
C ALA A 192 5.26 27.04 -16.10
N ASN A 193 4.03 27.38 -16.53
CA ASN A 193 3.07 28.15 -15.73
C ASN A 193 1.72 27.44 -15.55
N LEU A 194 1.65 26.12 -15.72
CA LEU A 194 0.38 25.38 -15.67
C LEU A 194 -0.15 25.18 -14.25
N VAL A 195 0.73 25.02 -13.27
CA VAL A 195 0.37 24.70 -11.89
C VAL A 195 0.39 25.97 -11.03
N PRO A 196 -0.70 26.31 -10.31
CA PRO A 196 -0.67 27.41 -9.36
C PRO A 196 0.24 27.08 -8.17
N ASP A 197 0.98 28.07 -7.65
CA ASP A 197 1.70 27.93 -6.39
C ASP A 197 0.72 27.70 -5.22
N ALA A 198 1.13 26.88 -4.25
CA ALA A 198 0.28 26.49 -3.13
C ALA A 198 -0.03 27.63 -2.15
N HIS A 199 0.81 28.67 -2.10
CA HIS A 199 0.71 29.74 -1.10
C HIS A 199 0.84 31.15 -1.68
N ARG A 200 1.41 31.31 -2.87
CA ARG A 200 1.66 32.61 -3.51
C ARG A 200 0.76 32.79 -4.73
N LYS A 201 -0.24 33.66 -4.59
CA LYS A 201 -1.33 33.87 -5.56
C LYS A 201 -0.89 34.05 -7.02
N ASP A 202 0.22 34.76 -7.23
CA ASP A 202 0.67 35.17 -8.57
C ASP A 202 1.87 34.36 -9.08
N VAL A 203 2.25 33.29 -8.37
CA VAL A 203 3.34 32.39 -8.78
C VAL A 203 2.76 31.13 -9.40
N ARG A 204 3.38 30.68 -10.49
CA ARG A 204 3.05 29.43 -11.17
C ARG A 204 4.29 28.60 -11.45
N HIS A 205 4.08 27.31 -11.66
CA HIS A 205 5.11 26.29 -11.84
C HIS A 205 4.78 25.34 -12.99
N ALA A 206 5.81 24.64 -13.46
CA ALA A 206 5.62 23.45 -14.27
C ALA A 206 5.05 22.31 -13.41
N PRO A 207 4.23 21.40 -13.98
CA PRO A 207 3.95 20.14 -13.32
C PRO A 207 5.23 19.31 -13.23
N ILE A 208 5.28 18.39 -12.27
CA ILE A 208 6.43 17.51 -12.05
C ILE A 208 6.00 16.04 -12.09
N MET A 209 6.97 15.17 -12.34
CA MET A 209 6.84 13.72 -12.18
C MET A 209 8.09 13.19 -11.46
N PHE A 210 7.91 12.16 -10.64
CA PHE A 210 9.02 11.39 -10.09
C PHE A 210 9.49 10.33 -11.07
N THR A 211 10.67 9.75 -10.83
CA THR A 211 11.13 8.58 -11.60
C THR A 211 10.12 7.44 -11.52
N THR A 212 9.49 7.26 -10.35
CA THR A 212 8.43 6.26 -10.13
C THR A 212 7.13 6.55 -10.90
N ASP A 213 6.86 7.81 -11.23
CA ASP A 213 5.70 8.18 -12.06
C ASP A 213 6.01 7.92 -13.53
N ILE A 214 7.21 8.31 -13.98
CA ILE A 214 7.70 7.98 -15.33
C ILE A 214 7.74 6.45 -15.53
N ALA A 215 8.00 5.67 -14.50
CA ALA A 215 7.94 4.21 -14.55
C ALA A 215 6.58 3.68 -15.00
N MET A 216 5.47 4.34 -14.65
CA MET A 216 4.12 3.99 -15.11
C MET A 216 3.95 4.16 -16.63
N ARG A 217 4.76 5.03 -17.24
CA ARG A 217 4.77 5.30 -18.69
C ARG A 217 5.69 4.36 -19.45
N GLU A 218 6.85 4.07 -18.88
CA GLU A 218 7.94 3.36 -19.57
C GLU A 218 7.83 1.84 -19.44
N ASP A 219 7.35 1.30 -18.31
CA ASP A 219 7.11 -0.14 -18.16
C ASP A 219 5.95 -0.60 -19.05
N PRO A 220 6.13 -1.61 -19.94
CA PRO A 220 5.07 -2.02 -20.87
C PRO A 220 3.77 -2.49 -20.19
N GLY A 221 3.87 -3.12 -19.01
CA GLY A 221 2.73 -3.63 -18.26
C GLY A 221 1.92 -2.48 -17.67
N PHE A 222 2.58 -1.60 -16.91
CA PHE A 222 1.93 -0.41 -16.36
C PHE A 222 1.40 0.50 -17.46
N ARG A 223 2.18 0.74 -18.52
CA ARG A 223 1.78 1.60 -19.65
C ARG A 223 0.48 1.14 -20.29
N LYS A 224 0.32 -0.17 -20.51
CA LYS A 224 -0.91 -0.72 -21.09
C LYS A 224 -2.13 -0.39 -20.22
N ILE A 225 -1.98 -0.46 -18.91
CA ILE A 225 -3.05 -0.17 -17.94
C ILE A 225 -3.37 1.32 -17.92
N THR A 226 -2.37 2.18 -17.75
CA THR A 226 -2.52 3.62 -17.58
C THR A 226 -2.94 4.32 -18.88
N GLN A 227 -2.49 3.87 -20.06
CA GLN A 227 -3.00 4.37 -21.34
C GLN A 227 -4.47 4.00 -21.61
N ARG A 228 -4.91 2.81 -21.16
CA ARG A 228 -6.32 2.45 -21.24
C ARG A 228 -7.16 3.40 -20.39
N TRP A 229 -6.72 3.68 -19.17
CA TRP A 229 -7.38 4.58 -18.23
C TRP A 229 -7.39 6.04 -18.66
N GLN A 230 -6.32 6.52 -19.30
CA GLN A 230 -6.30 7.85 -19.89
C GLN A 230 -7.48 8.03 -20.89
N LYS A 231 -7.79 6.99 -21.66
CA LYS A 231 -8.91 6.98 -22.61
C LYS A 231 -10.26 6.65 -21.97
N ASN A 232 -10.25 6.08 -20.77
CA ASN A 232 -11.44 5.57 -20.06
C ASN A 232 -11.39 6.02 -18.59
N PRO A 233 -11.63 7.31 -18.29
CA PRO A 233 -11.43 7.89 -16.97
C PRO A 233 -12.32 7.28 -15.88
N GLN A 234 -13.50 6.75 -16.24
CA GLN A 234 -14.35 6.04 -15.28
C GLN A 234 -13.74 4.72 -14.82
N GLU A 235 -13.06 3.98 -15.70
CA GLU A 235 -12.36 2.74 -15.29
C GLU A 235 -11.25 3.03 -14.29
N PHE A 236 -10.55 4.16 -14.47
CA PHE A 236 -9.54 4.63 -13.53
C PHE A 236 -10.14 4.96 -12.17
N ALA A 237 -11.20 5.77 -12.14
CA ALA A 237 -11.88 6.15 -10.91
C ALA A 237 -12.36 4.91 -10.13
N ASP A 238 -12.98 3.96 -10.83
CA ASP A 238 -13.46 2.70 -10.25
C ASP A 238 -12.32 1.82 -9.72
N ALA A 239 -11.22 1.70 -10.48
CA ALA A 239 -10.05 0.93 -10.07
C ALA A 239 -9.40 1.56 -8.83
N PHE A 240 -9.25 2.88 -8.81
CA PHE A 240 -8.70 3.60 -7.67
C PHE A 240 -9.59 3.49 -6.43
N ALA A 241 -10.91 3.58 -6.57
CA ALA A 241 -11.84 3.43 -5.44
C ALA A 241 -11.72 2.04 -4.79
N ARG A 242 -11.64 0.98 -5.61
CA ARG A 242 -11.45 -0.40 -5.14
C ARG A 242 -10.08 -0.62 -4.50
N ALA A 243 -9.01 -0.15 -5.16
CA ALA A 243 -7.64 -0.32 -4.67
C ALA A 243 -7.40 0.46 -3.37
N TRP A 244 -7.94 1.68 -3.27
CA TRP A 244 -7.89 2.48 -2.04
C TRP A 244 -8.63 1.80 -0.88
N PHE A 245 -9.83 1.28 -1.13
CA PHE A 245 -10.56 0.55 -0.12
C PHE A 245 -9.78 -0.68 0.36
N LYS A 246 -9.24 -1.48 -0.56
CA LYS A 246 -8.37 -2.61 -0.22
C LYS A 246 -7.15 -2.17 0.58
N LEU A 247 -6.43 -1.13 0.15
CA LEU A 247 -5.25 -0.59 0.85
C LEU A 247 -5.57 -0.29 2.31
N THR A 248 -6.70 0.38 2.52
CA THR A 248 -7.12 0.88 3.83
C THR A 248 -7.98 -0.12 4.62
N HIS A 249 -8.10 -1.38 4.19
CA HIS A 249 -8.91 -2.40 4.90
C HIS A 249 -8.32 -3.84 4.82
N ARG A 250 -7.23 -4.07 4.10
CA ARG A 250 -6.60 -5.40 3.91
C ARG A 250 -6.13 -6.06 5.21
N ASP A 251 -5.88 -5.28 6.25
CA ASP A 251 -5.41 -5.71 7.56
C ASP A 251 -6.55 -5.97 8.57
N MET A 252 -7.80 -5.73 8.17
CA MET A 252 -8.96 -5.88 9.07
C MET A 252 -9.52 -7.31 9.10
N GLY A 253 -9.02 -8.22 8.27
CA GLY A 253 -9.52 -9.60 8.18
C GLY A 253 -10.97 -9.70 7.68
N PRO A 254 -11.77 -10.64 8.20
CA PRO A 254 -13.13 -10.90 7.73
C PRO A 254 -14.06 -9.68 7.83
N GLN A 255 -14.97 -9.56 6.87
CA GLN A 255 -15.98 -8.48 6.81
C GLN A 255 -16.86 -8.40 8.07
N THR A 256 -16.97 -9.46 8.87
CA THR A 256 -17.68 -9.44 10.16
C THR A 256 -17.06 -8.50 11.19
N ARG A 257 -15.81 -8.04 10.99
CA ARG A 257 -15.15 -7.02 11.82
C ARG A 257 -15.46 -5.60 11.39
N TYR A 258 -16.13 -5.39 10.26
CA TYR A 258 -16.41 -4.06 9.73
C TYR A 258 -17.55 -3.42 10.51
N LEU A 259 -17.34 -2.20 10.97
CA LEU A 259 -18.33 -1.41 11.70
C LEU A 259 -18.67 -0.12 10.94
N GLY A 260 -19.93 0.31 11.03
CA GLY A 260 -20.40 1.57 10.44
C GLY A 260 -21.29 1.39 9.21
N LYS A 261 -22.14 2.38 8.96
CA LYS A 261 -23.15 2.37 7.89
C LYS A 261 -22.58 2.49 6.48
N ASP A 262 -21.37 3.04 6.37
CA ASP A 262 -20.69 3.29 5.09
C ASP A 262 -19.85 2.08 4.63
N ALA A 263 -19.88 0.98 5.39
CA ALA A 263 -19.21 -0.25 5.02
C ALA A 263 -19.84 -0.83 3.74
N PRO A 264 -19.07 -1.06 2.68
CA PRO A 264 -19.63 -1.55 1.43
C PRO A 264 -20.21 -2.96 1.60
N GLN A 265 -21.34 -3.20 0.93
CA GLN A 265 -22.02 -4.50 0.95
C GLN A 265 -21.40 -5.50 -0.04
N VAL A 266 -20.52 -5.03 -0.93
CA VAL A 266 -19.76 -5.90 -1.82
C VAL A 266 -18.69 -6.65 -1.03
N THR A 267 -18.63 -7.96 -1.25
CA THR A 267 -17.62 -8.84 -0.68
C THR A 267 -16.52 -9.09 -1.70
N PHE A 268 -15.27 -8.95 -1.28
CA PHE A 268 -14.10 -9.14 -2.12
C PHE A 268 -13.36 -10.43 -1.78
N VAL A 269 -12.72 -11.04 -2.79
CA VAL A 269 -11.93 -12.26 -2.60
C VAL A 269 -10.81 -12.08 -1.58
N TRP A 270 -10.17 -10.90 -1.53
CA TRP A 270 -9.09 -10.62 -0.59
C TRP A 270 -9.54 -10.56 0.88
N GLN A 271 -10.84 -10.51 1.15
CA GLN A 271 -11.40 -10.59 2.51
C GLN A 271 -11.57 -12.04 2.99
N ASP A 272 -11.13 -13.03 2.20
CA ASP A 272 -11.27 -14.46 2.47
C ASP A 272 -12.72 -14.84 2.90
N PRO A 273 -13.73 -14.52 2.07
CA PRO A 273 -15.12 -14.56 2.50
C PRO A 273 -15.60 -15.96 2.86
N LEU A 274 -16.62 -16.01 3.71
CA LEU A 274 -17.24 -17.23 4.18
C LEU A 274 -18.69 -17.30 3.68
N PRO A 275 -19.17 -18.48 3.25
CA PRO A 275 -20.58 -18.64 2.92
C PRO A 275 -21.44 -18.45 4.17
N LYS A 276 -22.63 -17.89 3.99
CA LYS A 276 -23.64 -17.82 5.05
C LYS A 276 -24.20 -19.22 5.29
N ALA A 277 -24.24 -19.67 6.55
CA ALA A 277 -24.89 -20.93 6.90
C ALA A 277 -26.39 -20.83 6.61
N ALA A 278 -26.91 -21.78 5.83
CA ALA A 278 -28.33 -21.89 5.47
C ALA A 278 -29.07 -22.93 6.35
N PHE A 279 -28.45 -23.37 7.44
CA PHE A 279 -28.91 -24.41 8.34
C PHE A 279 -28.78 -23.97 9.80
N GLY A 280 -29.54 -24.60 10.69
CA GLY A 280 -29.43 -24.37 12.13
C GLY A 280 -28.09 -24.82 12.69
N ALA A 281 -27.60 -24.12 13.71
CA ALA A 281 -26.42 -24.57 14.46
C ALA A 281 -26.75 -25.86 15.22
N ILE A 282 -25.77 -26.76 15.31
CA ILE A 282 -25.86 -27.96 16.16
C ILE A 282 -25.98 -27.56 17.63
N ASP A 283 -26.74 -28.34 18.40
CA ASP A 283 -26.91 -28.13 19.84
C ASP A 283 -25.95 -29.00 20.69
N ALA A 284 -26.09 -28.96 22.01
CA ALA A 284 -25.24 -29.73 22.91
C ALA A 284 -25.39 -31.25 22.75
N THR A 285 -26.59 -31.73 22.41
CA THR A 285 -26.88 -33.14 22.16
C THR A 285 -26.21 -33.59 20.88
N ASP A 286 -26.33 -32.80 19.81
CA ASP A 286 -25.66 -33.06 18.53
C ASP A 286 -24.13 -33.09 18.71
N VAL A 287 -23.56 -32.14 19.45
CA VAL A 287 -22.12 -32.08 19.73
C VAL A 287 -21.63 -33.33 20.46
N ALA A 288 -22.36 -33.79 21.49
CA ALA A 288 -22.00 -35.01 22.22
C ALA A 288 -22.05 -36.25 21.32
N ALA A 289 -23.10 -36.38 20.50
CA ALA A 289 -23.24 -37.47 19.54
C ALA A 289 -22.13 -37.48 18.49
N LEU A 290 -21.79 -36.31 17.91
CA LEU A 290 -20.74 -36.18 16.90
C LEU A 290 -19.34 -36.48 17.48
N LYS A 291 -19.04 -36.03 18.70
CA LYS A 291 -17.78 -36.39 19.38
C LYS A 291 -17.66 -37.89 19.57
N GLY A 292 -18.73 -38.57 19.98
CA GLY A 292 -18.77 -40.03 20.07
C GLY A 292 -18.45 -40.70 18.73
N LYS A 293 -19.11 -40.26 17.64
CA LYS A 293 -18.85 -40.79 16.29
C LYS A 293 -17.40 -40.56 15.83
N ILE A 294 -16.83 -39.39 16.10
CA ILE A 294 -15.43 -39.07 15.75
C ILE A 294 -14.45 -39.96 16.51
N LEU A 295 -14.67 -40.18 17.81
CA LEU A 295 -13.81 -41.07 18.62
C LEU A 295 -13.91 -42.54 18.22
N SER A 296 -15.04 -42.96 17.64
CA SER A 296 -15.26 -44.32 17.15
C SER A 296 -14.88 -44.52 15.68
N SER A 297 -14.36 -43.50 14.98
CA SER A 297 -14.06 -43.59 13.54
C SER A 297 -12.81 -44.40 13.19
N GLY A 298 -12.01 -44.78 14.20
CA GLY A 298 -10.70 -45.41 14.01
C GLY A 298 -9.56 -44.40 13.78
N LEU A 299 -9.86 -43.09 13.82
CA LEU A 299 -8.83 -42.05 13.88
C LEU A 299 -8.16 -42.03 15.26
N THR A 300 -6.84 -41.85 15.25
CA THR A 300 -6.06 -41.72 16.47
C THR A 300 -6.24 -40.32 17.08
N THR A 301 -6.04 -40.21 18.39
CA THR A 301 -6.01 -38.91 19.07
C THR A 301 -5.02 -37.94 18.43
N GLN A 302 -3.86 -38.45 18.00
CA GLN A 302 -2.81 -37.66 17.37
C GLN A 302 -3.24 -37.09 16.02
N GLU A 303 -3.91 -37.88 15.18
CA GLU A 303 -4.46 -37.43 13.90
C GLU A 303 -5.51 -36.33 14.10
N LEU A 304 -6.44 -36.53 15.03
CA LEU A 304 -7.48 -35.55 15.36
C LEU A 304 -6.88 -34.21 15.83
N VAL A 305 -5.91 -34.28 16.75
CA VAL A 305 -5.23 -33.10 17.29
C VAL A 305 -4.43 -32.39 16.20
N ARG A 306 -3.66 -33.12 15.38
CA ARG A 306 -2.87 -32.53 14.29
C ARG A 306 -3.74 -31.85 13.25
N THR A 307 -4.82 -32.48 12.80
CA THR A 307 -5.72 -31.87 11.80
C THR A 307 -6.43 -30.63 12.36
N ALA A 308 -6.92 -30.68 13.60
CA ALA A 308 -7.52 -29.52 14.24
C ALA A 308 -6.53 -28.36 14.38
N TRP A 309 -5.29 -28.66 14.81
CA TRP A 309 -4.22 -27.67 14.91
C TRP A 309 -3.81 -27.10 13.55
N ALA A 310 -3.64 -27.94 12.52
CA ALA A 310 -3.29 -27.53 11.17
C ALA A 310 -4.30 -26.52 10.59
N ALA A 311 -5.60 -26.73 10.86
CA ALA A 311 -6.63 -25.77 10.46
C ALA A 311 -6.54 -24.46 11.26
N ALA A 312 -6.52 -24.54 12.60
CA ALA A 312 -6.61 -23.36 13.47
C ALA A 312 -5.33 -22.49 13.48
N SER A 313 -4.15 -23.11 13.42
CA SER A 313 -2.85 -22.44 13.54
C SER A 313 -2.45 -21.61 12.32
N SER A 314 -3.23 -21.68 11.23
CA SER A 314 -3.07 -20.75 10.10
C SER A 314 -3.51 -19.31 10.44
N TYR A 315 -4.22 -19.11 11.56
CA TYR A 315 -4.62 -17.78 12.01
C TYR A 315 -3.43 -16.93 12.40
N ARG A 316 -3.45 -15.66 12.02
CA ARG A 316 -2.49 -14.64 12.47
C ARG A 316 -3.22 -13.35 12.84
N SER A 317 -2.91 -12.81 14.02
CA SER A 317 -3.55 -11.59 14.53
C SER A 317 -3.08 -10.32 13.85
N THR A 318 -1.99 -10.36 13.10
CA THR A 318 -1.40 -9.18 12.43
C THR A 318 -2.32 -8.60 11.35
N ASP A 319 -3.05 -9.45 10.61
CA ASP A 319 -4.04 -9.05 9.60
C ASP A 319 -5.37 -9.80 9.74
N MET A 320 -5.52 -10.57 10.83
CA MET A 320 -6.71 -11.33 11.20
C MET A 320 -7.13 -12.39 10.15
N ARG A 321 -6.21 -12.83 9.29
CA ARG A 321 -6.46 -13.89 8.29
C ARG A 321 -6.20 -15.28 8.84
N GLY A 322 -6.70 -16.29 8.12
CA GLY A 322 -6.54 -17.70 8.46
C GLY A 322 -7.46 -18.17 9.58
N GLY A 323 -7.14 -19.33 10.14
CA GLY A 323 -7.93 -20.02 11.17
C GLY A 323 -8.84 -21.10 10.61
N ALA A 324 -9.54 -21.79 11.52
CA ALA A 324 -10.32 -22.98 11.18
C ALA A 324 -11.66 -22.67 10.46
N ASN A 325 -12.17 -21.44 10.57
CA ASN A 325 -13.44 -21.07 9.95
C ASN A 325 -13.37 -21.12 8.41
N GLY A 326 -14.43 -21.63 7.78
CA GLY A 326 -14.47 -21.92 6.35
C GLY A 326 -13.90 -23.29 5.95
N GLY A 327 -13.26 -24.02 6.89
CA GLY A 327 -12.73 -25.35 6.61
C GLY A 327 -11.69 -25.36 5.48
N ARG A 328 -10.91 -24.27 5.34
CA ARG A 328 -9.96 -24.09 4.24
C ARG A 328 -8.83 -25.12 4.20
N ILE A 329 -8.61 -25.85 5.29
CA ILE A 329 -7.63 -26.94 5.38
C ILE A 329 -7.83 -28.01 4.30
N ARG A 330 -9.07 -28.21 3.82
CA ARG A 330 -9.40 -29.17 2.75
C ARG A 330 -9.26 -28.62 1.32
N LEU A 331 -8.90 -27.33 1.19
CA LEU A 331 -8.80 -26.63 -0.09
C LEU A 331 -7.33 -26.32 -0.39
N GLU A 332 -7.05 -26.01 -1.66
CA GLU A 332 -5.74 -25.50 -2.03
C GLU A 332 -5.52 -24.07 -1.48
N PRO A 333 -4.28 -23.72 -1.10
CA PRO A 333 -3.10 -24.58 -1.06
C PRO A 333 -2.95 -25.39 0.23
N GLN A 334 -3.80 -25.17 1.26
CA GLN A 334 -3.58 -25.73 2.61
C GLN A 334 -3.54 -27.25 2.66
N ARG A 335 -4.38 -27.93 1.86
CA ARG A 335 -4.42 -29.40 1.83
C ARG A 335 -3.12 -30.03 1.30
N SER A 336 -2.34 -29.26 0.55
CA SER A 336 -1.11 -29.69 -0.12
C SER A 336 0.15 -29.16 0.57
N TRP A 337 0.03 -28.43 1.67
CA TRP A 337 1.18 -27.98 2.44
C TRP A 337 1.88 -29.16 3.10
N GLU A 338 3.20 -29.27 2.91
CA GLU A 338 4.01 -30.34 3.49
C GLU A 338 3.85 -30.43 5.02
N VAL A 339 3.83 -29.28 5.70
CA VAL A 339 3.65 -29.20 7.17
C VAL A 339 2.32 -29.78 7.65
N ASN A 340 1.31 -29.84 6.78
CA ASN A 340 -0.01 -30.40 7.10
C ASN A 340 -0.10 -31.91 6.85
N ASN A 341 1.00 -32.55 6.43
CA ASN A 341 1.06 -33.98 6.08
C ASN A 341 -0.11 -34.41 5.16
N PRO A 342 -0.06 -34.09 3.85
CA PRO A 342 -1.18 -34.30 2.94
C PRO A 342 -1.74 -35.73 2.90
N ALA A 343 -0.87 -36.73 3.10
CA ALA A 343 -1.29 -38.14 3.14
C ALA A 343 -2.14 -38.46 4.38
N GLU A 344 -1.72 -38.00 5.57
CA GLU A 344 -2.51 -38.14 6.79
C GLU A 344 -3.80 -37.30 6.70
N LEU A 345 -3.69 -36.06 6.22
CA LEU A 345 -4.84 -35.16 6.11
C LEU A 345 -5.93 -35.73 5.18
N THR A 346 -5.54 -36.39 4.07
CA THR A 346 -6.48 -37.06 3.16
C THR A 346 -7.21 -38.22 3.82
N LYS A 347 -6.57 -38.91 4.80
CA LYS A 347 -7.22 -39.97 5.58
C LYS A 347 -8.20 -39.39 6.61
N VAL A 348 -7.88 -38.24 7.21
CA VAL A 348 -8.66 -37.64 8.30
C VAL A 348 -9.90 -36.88 7.81
N LEU A 349 -9.81 -36.22 6.65
CA LEU A 349 -10.89 -35.41 6.06
C LEU A 349 -11.99 -36.24 5.39
#